data_AF-A0A1M6VYI1-F1
#
_entry.id   AF-A0A1M6VYI1-F1
#
_cell.length_a   1.000
_cell.length_b   1.000
_cell.length_c   1.000
_cell.angle_alpha   90.00
_cell.angle_beta   90.00
_cell.angle_gamma   90.00
#
_symmetry.space_group_name_H-M   'P 1'
#
loop_
_entity.id
_entity.type
_entity.pdbx_description
1 polymer ?
#
loop_
_entity_poly.entity_id
_entity_poly.type
_entity_poly.pdbx_seq_one_letter_code
_entity_poly.pdbx_strand_id
1 'polypeptide(L)' 'MGRRAQGKSLTLWMNGLPVGTWETTRDGEKLTYFEDWIADEQGRPLSLSLPFTAGNQPYRGKLVSDW' A
#
# COMPACT_ATOMS: atom_id res chain seq x y z
N MET A 1 21.80 16.47 12.97
CA MET A 1 20.52 16.21 12.28
C MET A 1 20.66 14.93 11.47
N GLY A 2 20.08 13.82 11.94
CA GLY A 2 20.20 12.53 11.25
C GLY A 2 19.38 12.54 9.96
N ARG A 3 20.01 12.19 8.84
CA ARG A 3 19.32 11.97 7.56
C ARG A 3 18.24 10.91 7.77
N ARG A 4 16.95 11.30 7.71
CA ARG A 4 15.83 10.35 7.62
C ARG A 4 16.18 9.43 6.45
N ALA A 5 16.35 8.14 6.72
CA ALA A 5 16.51 7.17 5.65
C ALA A 5 15.27 7.31 4.76
N GLN A 6 15.45 7.82 3.54
CA GLN A 6 14.38 7.82 2.55
C GLN A 6 14.00 6.36 2.29
N GLY A 7 12.90 5.92 2.89
CA GLY A 7 12.30 4.63 2.57
C GLY A 7 12.07 4.58 1.06
N LYS A 8 12.33 3.43 0.44
CA LYS A 8 11.97 3.23 -0.95
C LYS A 8 10.44 3.16 -1.00
N SER A 9 9.82 4.09 -1.72
CA SER A 9 8.38 4.13 -1.91
C SER A 9 8.07 3.95 -3.38
N LEU A 10 7.10 3.09 -3.69
CA LEU A 10 6.57 2.86 -5.02
C LEU A 10 5.09 3.24 -5.01
N THR A 11 4.66 3.99 -6.02
CA THR A 11 3.24 4.20 -6.26
C THR A 11 2.72 3.06 -7.14
N LEU A 12 1.67 2.40 -6.67
CA LEU A 12 1.02 1.32 -7.38
C LEU A 12 -0.06 1.87 -8.31
N TRP A 13 -0.17 1.28 -9.49
CA TRP A 13 -1.14 1.67 -10.51
C TRP A 13 -1.87 0.44 -11.03
N MET A 14 -3.15 0.60 -11.35
CA MET A 14 -3.97 -0.43 -11.97
C MET A 14 -4.85 0.20 -13.05
N ASN A 15 -4.70 -0.27 -14.28
CA ASN A 15 -5.45 0.24 -15.43
C ASN A 15 -5.38 1.78 -15.61
N GLY A 16 -4.26 2.40 -15.24
CA GLY A 16 -4.06 3.85 -15.33
C GLY A 16 -4.58 4.65 -14.12
N LEU A 17 -5.13 4.00 -13.10
CA LEU A 17 -5.54 4.65 -11.85
C LEU A 17 -4.55 4.37 -10.71
N PRO A 18 -4.25 5.36 -9.86
CA PRO A 18 -3.37 5.18 -8.71
C PRO A 18 -4.08 4.38 -7.62
N VAL A 19 -3.45 3.30 -7.15
CA VAL A 19 -4.04 2.32 -6.21
C VAL A 19 -3.61 2.58 -4.77
N GLY A 20 -2.34 2.91 -4.57
CA GLY A 20 -1.76 3.04 -3.24
C GLY A 20 -0.24 3.18 -3.26
N THR A 21 0.36 3.11 -2.08
CA THR A 21 1.80 3.15 -1.89
C THR A 21 2.32 1.85 -1.29
N TRP A 22 3.43 1.37 -1.84
CA TRP A 22 4.24 0.32 -1.25
C TRP A 22 5.53 0.94 -0.74
N GLU A 23 5.80 0.79 0.55
CA GLU A 23 6.95 1.38 1.22
C GLU A 23 7.82 0.29 1.86
N THR A 24 9.12 0.28 1.54
CA THR A 24 10.10 -0.51 2.28
C THR A 24 10.59 0.31 3.46
N THR A 25 10.20 -0.10 4.67
CA THR A 25 10.57 0.55 5.93
C THR A 25 11.58 -0.30 6.72
N ARG A 26 12.07 0.22 7.85
CA ARG A 26 12.93 -0.56 8.77
C ARG A 26 12.21 -1.74 9.41
N ASP A 27 10.89 -1.63 9.57
CA ASP A 27 10.04 -2.65 10.19
C ASP A 27 9.44 -3.62 9.15
N GLY A 28 9.88 -3.53 7.90
CA GLY A 28 9.44 -4.36 6.77
C GLY A 28 8.66 -3.58 5.71
N GLU A 29 8.07 -4.34 4.79
CA GLU A 29 7.22 -3.79 3.73
C GLU A 29 5.88 -3.32 4.29
N LYS A 30 5.38 -2.20 3.78
CA LYS A 30 4.12 -1.58 4.14
C LYS A 30 3.33 -1.23 2.89
N LEU A 31 2.05 -1.60 2.87
CA LEU A 31 1.13 -1.24 1.80
C LEU A 31 -0.01 -0.38 2.36
N THR A 32 -0.30 0.74 1.70
CA THR A 32 -1.44 1.61 2.01
C THR A 32 -2.22 1.86 0.73
N TYR A 33 -3.52 1.62 0.71
CA TYR A 33 -4.35 2.02 -0.44
C TYR A 33 -4.57 3.54 -0.42
N PHE A 34 -4.82 4.16 -1.57
CA PHE A 34 -5.34 5.52 -1.59
C PHE A 34 -6.84 5.53 -1.29
N GLU A 35 -7.32 6.54 -0.57
CA GLU A 35 -8.75 6.72 -0.29
C GLU A 35 -9.55 6.82 -1.59
N ASP A 36 -9.01 7.54 -2.58
CA ASP A 36 -9.64 7.67 -3.90
C ASP A 36 -9.80 6.31 -4.58
N TRP A 37 -8.85 5.39 -4.43
CA TRP A 37 -8.96 4.03 -4.99
C TRP A 37 -10.02 3.19 -4.25
N ILE A 38 -10.14 3.34 -2.94
CA ILE A 38 -11.17 2.65 -2.15
C ILE A 38 -12.57 3.15 -2.51
N ALA A 39 -12.70 4.45 -2.79
CA ALA A 39 -13.97 5.08 -3.13
C ALA A 39 -14.35 4.97 -4.63
N ASP A 40 -13.40 4.62 -5.51
CA ASP A 40 -13.64 4.49 -6.95
C ASP A 40 -14.51 3.27 -7.29
N GLU A 41 -15.36 3.38 -8.30
CA GLU A 41 -16.22 2.27 -8.76
C GLU A 41 -15.42 1.06 -9.29
N GLN A 42 -14.20 1.29 -9.80
CA GLN A 42 -13.28 0.24 -10.23
C GLN A 42 -12.38 -0.28 -9.09
N GLY A 43 -12.50 0.34 -7.92
CA GLY A 43 -11.76 0.07 -6.71
C GLY A 43 -11.90 -1.38 -6.27
N ARG A 44 -10.78 -2.11 -6.24
CA ARG A 44 -10.73 -3.48 -5.72
C ARG A 44 -9.42 -3.77 -5.00
N PRO A 45 -9.44 -4.69 -4.02
CA PRO A 45 -8.23 -5.19 -3.39
C PRO A 45 -7.22 -5.73 -4.41
N LEU A 46 -5.92 -5.49 -4.17
CA LEU A 46 -4.83 -6.05 -4.97
C LEU A 46 -4.75 -7.58 -4.84
N SER A 47 -5.13 -8.11 -3.69
CA SER A 47 -5.18 -9.54 -3.38
C SER A 47 -6.32 -9.82 -2.41
N LEU A 48 -6.85 -11.04 -2.42
CA LEU A 48 -7.81 -11.51 -1.42
C LEU A 48 -7.21 -11.51 0.00
N SER A 49 -5.89 -11.60 0.13
CA SER A 49 -5.18 -11.47 1.41
C SER A 49 -4.99 -10.03 1.88
N LEU A 50 -5.30 -9.04 1.04
CA LEU A 50 -5.12 -7.61 1.29
C LEU A 50 -6.43 -6.83 1.05
N PRO A 51 -7.57 -7.19 1.69
CA PRO A 51 -8.85 -6.53 1.48
C PRO A 51 -8.83 -5.04 1.86
N PHE A 52 -9.88 -4.29 1.55
CA PHE A 52 -10.03 -2.95 2.14
C PHE A 52 -10.35 -3.08 3.64
N THR A 53 -9.64 -2.32 4.47
CA THR A 53 -9.81 -2.32 5.92
C THR A 53 -10.60 -1.11 6.38
N ALA A 54 -11.28 -1.22 7.52
CA ALA A 54 -11.95 -0.08 8.13
C ALA A 54 -10.91 1.02 8.47
N GLY A 55 -11.14 2.23 7.96
CA GLY A 55 -10.20 3.35 8.11
C GLY A 55 -8.88 3.17 7.36
N ASN A 56 -8.84 2.30 6.35
CA ASN A 56 -7.70 2.11 5.45
C ASN A 56 -6.37 1.91 6.21
N GLN A 57 -6.41 1.06 7.22
CA GLN A 57 -5.22 0.72 7.99
C GLN A 57 -4.18 0.07 7.10
N PRO A 58 -2.93 0.53 7.13
CA PRO A 58 -1.89 0.02 6.27
C PRO A 58 -1.47 -1.40 6.67
N TYR A 59 -1.33 -2.25 5.65
CA TYR A 59 -0.78 -3.59 5.77
C TYR A 59 0.72 -3.55 6.01
N ARG A 60 1.25 -4.51 6.75
CA ARG A 60 2.68 -4.60 7.09
C ARG A 60 3.18 -6.04 7.15
N GLY A 61 4.49 -6.19 7.04
CA GLY A 61 5.20 -7.43 7.34
C GLY A 61 4.96 -8.52 6.31
N LYS A 62 4.97 -9.79 6.74
CA LYS A 62 4.95 -10.94 5.83
C LYS A 62 3.77 -10.88 4.86
N LEU A 63 2.59 -10.44 5.30
CA LEU A 63 1.40 -10.34 4.45
C LEU A 63 1.59 -9.48 3.20
N VAL A 64 2.49 -8.48 3.25
CA VAL A 64 2.84 -7.63 2.12
C VAL A 64 4.00 -8.25 1.32
N SER A 65 4.98 -8.85 2.00
CA SER A 65 6.20 -9.38 1.36
C SER A 65 6.09 -10.82 0.86
N ASP A 66 4.98 -11.52 1.09
CA ASP A 66 4.73 -12.91 0.65
C ASP A 66 4.08 -12.87 -0.75
N TRP A 67 4.93 -12.73 -1.77
CA TRP A 67 4.55 -12.71 -3.19
C TRP A 67 5.12 -13.91 -3.94
#